data_AF-A0AAW3Q066-F1
#
_entry.id   AF-A0AAW3Q066-F1
#
_cell.length_a   1.000
_cell.length_b   1.000
_cell.length_c   1.000
_cell.angle_alpha   90.00
_cell.angle_beta   90.00
_cell.angle_gamma   90.00
#
_symmetry.space_group_name_H-M   'P 1'
#
loop_
_entity.id
_entity.type
_entity.pdbx_description
1 polymer ?
#
loop_
_entity_poly.entity_id
_entity_poly.type
_entity_poly.pdbx_seq_one_letter_code
_entity_poly.pdbx_strand_id
1 'polypeptide(L)' 'MGIIKISEHMHERLRSTSTALSRSINAQAEHWLRVGMLAELNPALSYGDICKMLIEAEARGGDARAVEPVAHHIERVA' A
#
# COMPACT_ATOMS: atom_id res chain seq x y z
N MET A 1 -11.52 -13.09 8.81
CA MET A 1 -10.70 -13.15 7.59
C MET A 1 -11.65 -13.07 6.40
N GLY A 2 -11.59 -12.01 5.58
CA GLY A 2 -12.36 -11.94 4.35
C GLY A 2 -11.61 -12.61 3.21
N ILE A 3 -12.25 -13.51 2.46
CA ILE A 3 -11.64 -14.13 1.28
C ILE A 3 -12.03 -13.29 0.06
N ILE A 4 -11.03 -12.75 -0.63
CA ILE A 4 -11.24 -12.01 -1.88
C ILE A 4 -10.95 -12.95 -3.05
N LYS A 5 -11.90 -13.06 -3.99
CA LYS A 5 -11.70 -13.81 -5.23
C LYS A 5 -11.06 -12.88 -6.28
N ILE A 6 -10.05 -13.38 -6.97
CA ILE A 6 -9.38 -12.71 -8.09
C ILE A 6 -9.31 -13.66 -9.29
N SER A 7 -9.04 -13.13 -10.49
CA SER A 7 -8.85 -13.97 -11.67
C SER A 7 -7.57 -14.79 -11.59
N GLU A 8 -7.54 -15.95 -12.26
CA GLU A 8 -6.35 -16.83 -12.27
C GLU A 8 -5.11 -16.10 -12.78
N HIS A 9 -5.27 -15.34 -13.86
CA HIS A 9 -4.22 -14.50 -14.41
C HIS A 9 -3.65 -13.49 -13.39
N MET A 10 -4.47 -12.94 -12.49
CA MET A 10 -3.98 -12.06 -11.42
C MET A 10 -3.25 -12.85 -10.34
N HIS A 11 -3.74 -14.04 -10.01
CA HIS A 11 -3.09 -14.94 -9.05
C HIS A 11 -1.71 -15.39 -9.55
N GLU A 12 -1.55 -15.70 -10.84
CA GLU A 12 -0.25 -15.98 -11.46
C GLU A 12 0.72 -14.79 -11.37
N ARG A 13 0.23 -13.56 -11.65
CA ARG A 13 1.05 -12.33 -11.51
C ARG A 13 1.49 -12.09 -10.08
N LEU A 14 0.60 -12.29 -9.11
CA LEU A 14 0.94 -12.21 -7.69
C LEU A 14 2.01 -13.24 -7.33
N ARG A 15 1.85 -14.49 -7.77
CA ARG A 15 2.84 -15.55 -7.53
C ARG A 15 4.21 -15.16 -8.08
N SER A 16 4.30 -14.83 -9.36
CA SER A 16 5.57 -14.45 -10.00
C SER A 16 6.22 -13.23 -9.33
N THR A 17 5.45 -12.18 -9.07
CA THR A 17 5.95 -10.94 -8.45
C THR A 17 6.39 -11.17 -7.00
N SER A 18 5.62 -11.95 -6.23
CA SER A 18 5.93 -12.24 -4.83
C SER A 18 7.26 -12.99 -4.70
N THR A 19 7.54 -13.95 -5.59
CA THR A 19 8.84 -14.62 -5.68
C THR A 19 9.95 -13.63 -6.04
N ALA A 20 9.75 -12.77 -7.04
CA ALA A 20 10.76 -11.81 -7.48
C ALA A 20 11.10 -10.76 -6.40
N LEU A 21 10.13 -10.37 -5.57
CA LEU A 21 10.28 -9.35 -4.54
C LEU A 21 10.48 -9.94 -3.13
N SER A 22 10.69 -11.25 -3.03
CA SER A 22 10.93 -11.97 -1.76
C SER A 22 9.84 -11.73 -0.71
N ARG A 23 8.56 -11.78 -1.12
CA ARG A 23 7.38 -11.65 -0.25
C ARG A 23 6.50 -12.90 -0.34
N SER A 24 5.65 -13.11 0.67
CA SER A 24 4.54 -14.06 0.52
C SER A 24 3.52 -13.54 -0.49
N ILE A 25 2.73 -14.43 -1.10
CA ILE A 25 1.66 -14.05 -2.03
C ILE A 25 0.68 -13.06 -1.37
N ASN A 26 0.31 -13.31 -0.11
CA ASN A 26 -0.60 -12.44 0.64
C ASN A 26 0.03 -11.08 0.92
N ALA A 27 1.30 -11.02 1.32
CA ALA A 27 2.00 -9.76 1.55
C ALA A 27 2.15 -8.95 0.25
N GLN A 28 2.35 -9.61 -0.88
CA GLN A 28 2.39 -8.95 -2.19
C GLN A 28 1.01 -8.42 -2.60
N ALA A 29 -0.06 -9.18 -2.34
CA ALA A 29 -1.42 -8.72 -2.58
C ALA A 29 -1.78 -7.51 -1.70
N GLU A 30 -1.45 -7.58 -0.41
CA GLU A 30 -1.66 -6.46 0.52
C GLU A 30 -0.89 -5.22 0.09
N HIS A 31 0.36 -5.36 -0.35
CA HIS A 31 1.14 -4.24 -0.86
C HIS A 31 0.47 -3.57 -2.05
N TRP A 32 0.00 -4.33 -3.05
CA TRP A 32 -0.71 -3.76 -4.20
C TRP A 32 -2.02 -3.08 -3.80
N LEU A 33 -2.79 -3.66 -2.88
CA LEU A 33 -4.02 -3.04 -2.37
C LEU A 33 -3.73 -1.72 -1.64
N ARG A 34 -2.71 -1.70 -0.77
CA ARG A 34 -2.28 -0.49 -0.05
C ARG A 34 -1.82 0.61 -1.02
N VAL A 35 -0.98 0.26 -1.99
CA VAL A 35 -0.51 1.21 -3.02
C VAL A 35 -1.68 1.75 -3.84
N GLY A 36 -2.56 0.87 -4.31
CA GLY A 36 -3.73 1.26 -5.13
C GLY A 36 -4.66 2.21 -4.38
N MET A 37 -5.00 1.87 -3.12
CA MET A 37 -5.82 2.73 -2.27
C MET A 37 -5.16 4.10 -2.03
N LEU A 38 -3.86 4.14 -1.73
CA LEU A 38 -3.14 5.41 -1.50
C LEU A 38 -3.05 6.26 -2.77
N ALA A 39 -2.86 5.63 -3.93
CA ALA A 39 -2.84 6.32 -5.22
C ALA A 39 -4.22 6.89 -5.58
N GLU A 40 -5.32 6.16 -5.31
CA GLU A 40 -6.67 6.66 -5.52
C GLU A 40 -7.03 7.84 -4.60
N LEU A 41 -6.64 7.75 -3.32
CA LEU A 41 -6.93 8.81 -2.33
C LEU A 41 -6.00 10.03 -2.50
N ASN A 42 -4.82 9.85 -3.08
CA ASN A 42 -3.83 10.91 -3.23
C ASN A 42 -3.27 10.95 -4.67
N PRO A 43 -4.07 11.39 -5.68
CA PRO A 43 -3.67 11.33 -7.09
C PRO A 43 -2.42 12.14 -7.45
N ALA A 44 -2.04 13.09 -6.62
CA ALA A 44 -0.86 13.93 -6.81
C ALA A 44 0.45 13.27 -6.34
N LEU A 45 0.38 12.20 -5.55
CA LEU A 45 1.58 11.52 -5.04
C LEU A 45 2.18 10.61 -6.10
N SER A 46 3.51 10.64 -6.19
CA SER A 46 4.23 9.68 -7.01
C SER A 46 4.25 8.30 -6.33
N TYR A 47 4.48 7.24 -7.11
CA TYR A 47 4.70 5.91 -6.57
C TYR A 47 5.84 5.87 -5.53
N GLY A 48 6.88 6.67 -5.74
CA GLY A 48 8.00 6.78 -4.81
C GLY A 48 7.58 7.35 -3.46
N ASP A 49 6.69 8.35 -3.45
CA ASP A 49 6.19 8.97 -2.21
C ASP A 49 5.27 8.02 -1.45
N ILE A 50 4.40 7.30 -2.16
CA ILE A 50 3.57 6.23 -1.59
C ILE A 50 4.46 5.15 -0.93
N CYS A 51 5.54 4.74 -1.59
CA CYS A 51 6.48 3.77 -1.02
C CYS A 51 7.15 4.28 0.27
N LYS A 52 7.59 5.53 0.31
CA LYS A 52 8.18 6.13 1.52
C LYS A 52 7.17 6.13 2.67
N MET A 53 5.95 6.57 2.41
CA MET A 53 4.86 6.57 3.38
C MET A 53 4.60 5.17 3.98
N LEU A 54 4.61 4.13 3.14
CA LEU A 54 4.43 2.74 3.58
C LEU A 54 5.59 2.25 4.46
N ILE A 55 6.84 2.57 4.10
CA ILE A 55 8.03 2.21 4.89
C ILE A 55 7.99 2.89 6.26
N GLU A 56 7.65 4.18 6.29
CA GLU A 56 7.53 4.93 7.53
C GLU A 56 6.39 4.43 8.42
N ALA A 57 5.25 4.03 7.83
CA ALA A 57 4.14 3.45 8.57
C ALA A 57 4.54 2.11 9.21
N GLU A 58 5.31 1.28 8.51
CA GLU A 58 5.83 0.02 9.06
C GLU A 58 6.79 0.28 10.23
N ALA A 59 7.72 1.24 10.08
CA ALA A 59 8.65 1.63 11.13
C ALA A 59 7.93 2.14 12.41
N ARG A 60 6.71 2.67 12.28
CA ARG A 60 5.87 3.13 13.40
C ARG A 60 4.98 2.04 14.00
N GLY A 61 5.10 0.78 13.58
CA GLY A 61 4.35 -0.35 14.14
C GLY A 61 3.20 -0.88 13.26
N GLY A 62 3.26 -0.67 11.94
CA GLY A 62 2.53 -1.50 10.97
C GLY A 62 1.11 -1.08 10.60
N ASP A 63 0.58 0.03 11.13
CA ASP A 63 -0.76 0.49 10.75
C ASP A 63 -0.74 1.60 9.68
N ALA A 64 -0.82 1.19 8.41
CA ALA A 64 -1.03 2.11 7.30
C ALA A 64 -2.44 2.72 7.27
N ARG A 65 -3.34 2.43 8.22
CA ARG A 65 -4.54 3.27 8.43
C ARG A 65 -4.19 4.65 9.00
N ALA A 66 -2.98 4.81 9.54
CA ALA A 66 -2.49 6.08 10.07
C ALA A 66 -1.78 6.98 9.04
N VAL A 67 -1.71 6.59 7.75
CA VAL A 67 -1.36 7.54 6.69
C VAL A 67 -2.58 8.39 6.36
N GLU A 68 -2.90 9.27 7.30
CA GLU A 68 -3.79 10.40 7.11
C GLU A 68 -3.29 11.23 5.90
N PRO A 69 -4.20 11.75 5.06
CA PRO A 69 -3.82 12.60 3.96
C PRO A 69 -2.98 13.78 4.46
N VAL A 70 -1.84 14.01 3.82
CA VAL A 70 -0.92 15.14 4.09
C VAL A 70 -1.65 16.50 4.07
N ALA A 71 -2.82 16.56 3.44
CA ALA A 71 -3.69 17.73 3.41
C ALA A 71 -4.10 18.27 4.80
N HIS A 72 -4.09 17.48 5.88
CA HIS A 72 -4.58 17.95 7.18
C HIS A 72 -3.50 18.53 8.12
N HIS A 73 -2.21 18.55 7.75
CA HIS A 73 -1.15 19.01 8.65
C HIS A 73 -0.79 20.51 8.53
N ILE A 74 -1.40 21.25 7.60
CA ILE A 74 -1.09 22.69 7.38
C ILE A 74 -2.00 23.65 8.18
N GLU A 75 -3.04 23.17 8.88
CA GLU A 75 -4.00 24.06 9.59
C GLU A 75 -3.93 24.00 11.14
N ARG A 76 -2.83 23.55 11.75
CA ARG A 76 -2.70 23.51 13.22
C ARG A 76 -1.65 24.44 13.83
N VAL A 77 -1.18 25.43 13.09
CA VAL A 77 -0.38 26.54 13.63
C VAL A 77 -0.96 27.86 13.14
N ALA A 78 -2.07 28.27 13.72
CA ALA A 78 -2.57 29.64 13.77
C ALA A 78 -3.43 29.81 15.04
#